data_AF-A0A3N4PK30-F1
#
_entry.id   AF-A0A3N4PK30-F1
#
_cell.length_a   1.000
_cell.length_b   1.000
_cell.length_c   1.000
_cell.angle_alpha   90.00
_cell.angle_beta   90.00
_cell.angle_gamma   90.00
#
_symmetry.space_group_name_H-M   'P 1'
#
loop_
_entity.id
_entity.type
_entity.pdbx_description
1 polymer ?
#
loop_
_entity_poly.entity_id
_entity_poly.type
_entity_poly.pdbx_seq_one_letter_code
_entity_poly.pdbx_strand_id
1 'polypeptide(L)' 'MYIVARSLGNPEVYVNHDLAHKVAEIISGDINAESVSDAYFYLDVISALMITTLIYLIAIRLFLKIRRK' A
#
# COMPACT_ATOMS: atom_id res chain seq x y z
N MET A 1 4.07 3.27 -9.96
CA MET A 1 3.67 2.26 -8.97
C MET A 1 4.66 1.11 -8.84
N TYR A 2 5.08 0.45 -9.94
CA TYR A 2 6.01 -0.70 -9.89
C TYR A 2 7.28 -0.46 -9.05
N ILE A 3 7.94 0.70 -9.23
CA ILE A 3 9.15 1.05 -8.45
C ILE A 3 8.84 1.14 -6.95
N VAL A 4 7.69 1.72 -6.59
CA VAL A 4 7.26 1.87 -5.18
C VAL A 4 6.98 0.51 -4.56
N ALA A 5 6.21 -0.34 -5.25
CA ALA A 5 5.94 -1.71 -4.79
C ALA A 5 7.24 -2.52 -4.62
N ARG A 6 8.17 -2.44 -5.58
CA ARG A 6 9.48 -3.10 -5.50
C ARG A 6 10.31 -2.59 -4.31
N SER A 7 10.17 -1.32 -3.96
CA SER A 7 10.92 -0.69 -2.86
C SER A 7 10.39 -1.03 -1.47
N LEU A 8 9.10 -1.36 -1.35
CA LEU A 8 8.47 -1.77 -0.09
C LEU A 8 8.90 -3.18 0.35
N GLY A 9 9.20 -4.07 -0.60
CA GLY A 9 9.62 -5.44 -0.30
C GLY A 9 8.43 -6.36 0.00
N ASN A 10 8.62 -7.37 0.85
CA ASN A 10 7.55 -8.30 1.21
C ASN A 10 6.56 -7.62 2.19
N PRO A 11 5.24 -7.63 1.91
CA PRO A 11 4.23 -7.07 2.82
C PRO A 11 4.29 -7.60 4.25
N GLU A 12 4.68 -8.85 4.46
CA GLU A 12 4.82 -9.41 5.82
C GLU A 12 5.82 -8.65 6.70
N VAL A 13 6.73 -7.88 6.11
CA VAL A 13 7.78 -7.13 6.82
C VAL A 13 7.28 -5.80 7.36
N TYR A 14 6.33 -5.14 6.70
CA TYR A 14 5.88 -3.79 7.06
C TYR A 14 4.37 -3.67 7.33
N VAL A 15 3.58 -4.65 6.89
CA VAL A 15 2.16 -4.73 7.25
C VAL A 15 2.05 -5.40 8.62
N ASN A 16 1.35 -4.73 9.52
CA ASN A 16 1.08 -5.29 10.84
C ASN A 16 0.23 -6.57 10.72
N HIS A 17 0.63 -7.61 11.44
CA HIS A 17 -0.01 -8.92 11.38
C HIS A 17 -1.48 -8.88 11.85
N ASP A 18 -1.77 -8.22 12.97
CA ASP A 18 -3.15 -8.10 13.48
C ASP A 18 -4.04 -7.31 12.51
N LEU A 19 -3.47 -6.33 11.78
CA LEU A 19 -4.16 -5.60 10.73
C LEU A 19 -4.50 -6.54 9.57
N ALA A 20 -3.56 -7.35 9.10
CA ALA A 20 -3.81 -8.33 8.03
C ALA A 20 -4.90 -9.33 8.43
N HIS A 21 -4.88 -9.84 9.67
CA HIS A 21 -5.92 -10.73 10.20
C HIS A 21 -7.30 -10.08 10.25
N LYS A 22 -7.40 -8.83 10.73
CA LYS A 22 -8.67 -8.09 10.71
C LYS A 22 -9.18 -7.85 9.30
N VAL A 23 -8.28 -7.54 8.36
CA VAL A 23 -8.66 -7.34 6.97
C VAL A 23 -9.13 -8.66 6.34
N ALA A 24 -8.47 -9.78 6.64
CA ALA A 24 -8.90 -11.11 6.21
C ALA A 24 -10.29 -11.45 6.74
N GLU A 25 -10.56 -11.19 8.02
CA GLU A 25 -11.88 -11.36 8.64
C GLU A 25 -12.95 -10.49 7.96
N ILE A 26 -12.64 -9.22 7.69
CA ILE A 26 -13.56 -8.26 7.06
C ILE A 26 -13.89 -8.67 5.61
N ILE A 27 -12.89 -9.10 4.84
CA ILE A 27 -13.06 -9.37 3.40
C ILE A 27 -13.62 -10.77 3.17
N SER A 28 -13.06 -11.77 3.85
CA SER A 28 -13.34 -13.18 3.58
C SER A 28 -14.33 -13.78 4.57
N GLY A 29 -14.59 -13.15 5.72
CA GLY A 29 -15.47 -13.67 6.77
C GLY A 29 -14.90 -14.87 7.53
N ASP A 30 -13.68 -15.30 7.19
CA ASP A 30 -12.95 -16.39 7.82
C ASP A 30 -11.44 -16.09 7.82
N ILE A 31 -10.79 -16.49 8.90
CA ILE A 31 -9.37 -16.29 9.12
C ILE A 31 -8.66 -17.61 8.87
N ASN A 32 -8.06 -17.74 7.69
CA ASN A 32 -7.25 -18.88 7.30
C ASN A 32 -5.99 -18.39 6.55
N ALA A 33 -5.07 -19.32 6.25
CA ALA A 33 -3.79 -18.96 5.65
C ALA A 33 -3.95 -18.28 4.28
N GLU A 34 -4.95 -18.67 3.49
CA GLU A 34 -5.21 -18.06 2.18
C GLU A 34 -5.78 -16.65 2.34
N SER A 35 -6.80 -16.46 3.19
CA SER A 35 -7.42 -15.16 3.40
C SER A 35 -6.46 -14.14 4.02
N VAL A 36 -5.56 -14.58 4.90
CA VAL A 36 -4.50 -13.73 5.47
C VAL A 36 -3.46 -13.35 4.42
N SER A 37 -3.06 -14.29 3.55
CA SER A 37 -2.16 -13.99 2.42
C SER A 37 -2.78 -12.98 1.46
N ASP A 38 -4.06 -13.14 1.12
CA ASP A 38 -4.79 -12.20 0.28
C ASP A 38 -4.90 -10.82 0.92
N ALA A 39 -5.13 -10.76 2.24
CA ALA A 39 -5.15 -9.51 2.98
C ALA A 39 -3.79 -8.78 2.93
N TYR A 40 -2.67 -9.50 3.09
CA TYR A 40 -1.34 -8.92 2.91
C TYR A 40 -1.14 -8.36 1.50
N PHE A 41 -1.58 -9.08 0.47
CA PHE A 41 -1.50 -8.61 -0.92
C PHE A 41 -2.33 -7.33 -1.15
N TYR A 42 -3.57 -7.27 -0.66
CA TYR A 42 -4.40 -6.09 -0.80
C TYR A 42 -3.83 -4.88 -0.05
N LEU A 43 -3.30 -5.11 1.15
CA LEU A 43 -2.64 -4.06 1.94
C LEU A 43 -1.36 -3.55 1.27
N ASP A 44 -0.59 -4.42 0.60
CA ASP A 44 0.55 -4.01 -0.22
C ASP A 44 0.12 -3.06 -1.34
N VAL A 45 -0.84 -3.50 -2.16
CA VAL A 45 -1.32 -2.74 -3.32
C VAL A 45 -1.84 -1.37 -2.90
N ILE A 46 -2.64 -1.30 -1.83
CA ILE A 46 -3.17 -0.03 -1.30
C ILE A 46 -2.02 0.86 -0.81
N SER A 47 -1.04 0.31 -0.10
CA SER A 47 0.12 1.06 0.38
C SER A 47 0.91 1.66 -0.77
N ALA A 48 1.20 0.86 -1.80
CA ALA A 48 1.92 1.31 -2.99
C ALA A 48 1.16 2.40 -3.76
N LEU A 49 -0.17 2.31 -3.86
CA LEU A 49 -1.03 3.31 -4.47
C LEU A 49 -1.02 4.63 -3.69
N MET A 50 -1.16 4.56 -2.35
CA MET A 50 -1.16 5.74 -1.48
C MET A 50 0.18 6.49 -1.55
N ILE A 51 1.29 5.77 -1.45
CA ILE A 51 2.64 6.35 -1.57
C ILE A 51 2.85 6.97 -2.95
N THR A 52 2.50 6.25 -4.01
CA THR A 52 2.62 6.76 -5.40
C THR A 52 1.81 8.05 -5.58
N THR A 53 0.59 8.08 -5.06
CA THR A 53 -0.31 9.25 -5.15
C THR A 53 0.27 10.44 -4.38
N LEU A 54 0.78 10.22 -3.17
CA LEU A 54 1.41 11.26 -2.38
C LEU A 54 2.64 11.86 -3.07
N ILE A 55 3.51 11.00 -3.61
CA ILE A 55 4.69 11.43 -4.39
C ILE A 55 4.25 12.27 -5.60
N TYR A 56 3.25 11.80 -6.35
CA TYR A 56 2.73 12.52 -7.52
C TYR A 56 2.20 13.91 -7.16
N LEU A 57 1.40 14.01 -6.09
CA LEU A 57 0.88 15.30 -5.62
C LEU A 57 1.98 16.26 -5.20
N ILE A 58 3.01 15.76 -4.48
CA ILE A 58 4.18 16.56 -4.09
C ILE A 58 4.94 17.02 -5.34
N ALA A 59 5.21 16.12 -6.29
CA ALA A 59 5.93 16.43 -7.53
C ALA A 59 5.21 17.52 -8.34
N ILE A 60 3.89 17.42 -8.51
CA ILE A 60 3.09 18.42 -9.21
C ILE A 60 3.12 19.76 -8.48
N ARG A 61 2.95 19.76 -7.14
CA ARG A 61 2.99 21.00 -6.36
C ARG A 61 4.34 21.71 -6.49
N LEU A 62 5.44 20.95 -6.44
CA LEU A 62 6.79 21.48 -6.64
C LEU A 62 6.98 22.01 -8.07
N PHE A 63 6.58 21.25 -9.08
CA PHE A 63 6.67 21.65 -10.48
C PHE A 63 5.89 22.95 -10.76
N LEU A 64 4.65 23.04 -10.27
CA LEU A 64 3.84 24.26 -10.41
C LEU A 64 4.44 25.45 -9.65
N LYS A 65 5.05 25.21 -8.49
CA LYS A 65 5.75 26.25 -7.73
C LYS A 65 6.98 26.77 -8.47
N ILE A 66 7.74 25.89 -9.12
CA ILE A 66 8.89 26.27 -9.96
C ILE A 66 8.43 27.04 -11.20
N ARG A 67 7.35 26.59 -11.87
CA ARG A 67 6.83 27.22 -13.09
C ARG A 67 6.16 28.59 -12.86
N ARG A 68 5.62 28.83 -11.66
CA ARG A 68 5.03 30.14 -11.29
C ARG A 68 6.08 31.17 -10.90
N LYS A 69 7.34 30.77 -10.76
CA LYS A 69 8.48 31.65 -10.50
C LYS A 69 9.15 31.98 -11.82
#